data_AF-A0ABD5CBU0-F1
#
_entry.id   AF-A0ABD5CBU0-F1
#
_cell.length_a   1.000
_cell.length_b   1.000
_cell.length_c   1.000
_cell.angle_alpha   90.00
_cell.angle_beta   90.00
_cell.angle_gamma   90.00
#
_symmetry.space_group_name_H-M   'P 1'
#
loop_
_entity.id
_entity.type
_entity.pdbx_description
1 polymer ?
#
loop_
_entity_poly.entity_id
_entity_poly.type
_entity_poly.pdbx_seq_one_letter_code
_entity_poly.pdbx_strand_id
1 'polypeptide(L)'
;GQNDAFRYPQGVKLDQENSRIFLPKLGWMRYRNSRQVTGVVKNVTVSQSCGKWYISIQTESEVSTPVHPSASMVGLDAGVAKLATLSDGT
;
A
#
# COMPACT_ATOMS: atom_id res chain seq x y z
N GLY A 1 -20.94 -3.64 -13.14
CA GLY A 1 -19.47 -3.45 -13.07
C GLY A 1 -18.88 -4.70 -12.47
N GLN A 2 -17.71 -5.14 -12.94
CA GLN A 2 -17.19 -6.48 -12.63
C GLN A 2 -16.53 -6.61 -11.24
N ASN A 3 -16.38 -5.50 -10.50
CA ASN A 3 -15.82 -5.47 -9.15
C ASN A 3 -16.60 -4.46 -8.29
N ASP A 4 -17.15 -4.91 -7.17
CA ASP A 4 -17.79 -4.04 -6.19
C ASP A 4 -16.71 -3.28 -5.40
N ALA A 5 -16.35 -2.09 -5.90
CA ALA A 5 -15.35 -1.23 -5.30
C ALA A 5 -15.70 0.26 -5.43
N PHE A 6 -15.32 1.04 -4.42
CA PHE A 6 -15.47 2.49 -4.41
C PHE A 6 -14.26 3.15 -3.75
N ARG A 7 -13.86 4.30 -4.31
CA ARG A 7 -12.67 5.05 -3.89
C ARG A 7 -13.05 6.38 -3.26
N TYR A 8 -12.42 6.68 -2.13
CA TYR A 8 -12.44 7.97 -1.47
C TYR A 8 -11.10 8.66 -1.69
N PRO A 9 -11.03 9.66 -2.60
CA PRO A 9 -9.81 10.41 -2.82
C PRO A 9 -9.46 11.31 -1.62
N GLN A 10 -10.42 11.65 -0.76
CA GLN A 10 -10.21 12.52 0.41
C GLN A 10 -11.38 12.41 1.41
N GLY A 11 -11.25 13.09 2.56
CA GLY A 11 -12.31 13.18 3.58
C GLY A 11 -12.43 11.96 4.49
N VAL A 12 -11.48 11.04 4.42
CA VAL A 12 -11.38 9.87 5.29
C VAL A 12 -10.64 10.26 6.58
N LYS A 13 -11.10 9.74 7.72
CA LYS A 13 -10.39 9.87 9.01
C LYS A 13 -10.10 8.49 9.57
N LEU A 14 -8.93 8.32 10.20
CA LEU A 14 -8.53 7.08 10.85
C LEU A 14 -8.44 7.28 12.36
N ASP A 15 -9.08 6.39 13.09
CA ASP A 15 -8.95 6.21 14.54
C ASP A 15 -8.41 4.78 14.75
N GLN A 16 -7.09 4.65 14.63
CA GLN A 16 -6.42 3.36 14.63
C GLN A 16 -6.48 2.67 16.00
N GLU A 17 -6.44 3.44 17.09
CA GLU A 17 -6.51 2.96 18.48
C GLU A 17 -7.83 2.22 18.73
N ASN A 18 -8.94 2.77 18.22
CA ASN A 18 -10.25 2.12 18.34
C ASN A 18 -10.60 1.22 17.15
N SER A 19 -9.68 1.06 16.19
CA SER A 19 -9.89 0.33 14.93
C SER A 19 -11.13 0.81 14.17
N ARG A 20 -11.27 2.14 14.00
CA ARG A 20 -12.36 2.78 13.27
C ARG A 20 -11.86 3.64 12.12
N ILE A 21 -12.64 3.68 11.06
CA ILE A 21 -12.42 4.53 9.89
C ILE A 21 -13.70 5.32 9.61
N PHE A 22 -13.56 6.60 9.35
CA PHE A 22 -14.65 7.43 8.86
C PHE A 22 -14.62 7.45 7.35
N LEU A 23 -15.71 7.06 6.70
CA LEU A 23 -15.89 7.16 5.25
C LEU A 23 -17.00 8.18 4.94
N PRO A 24 -16.78 9.13 4.02
CA PRO A 24 -17.82 10.04 3.57
C PRO A 24 -19.11 9.31 3.21
N LYS A 25 -20.26 9.82 3.69
CA LYS A 25 -21.62 9.26 3.58
C LYS A 25 -21.91 7.99 4.39
N LEU A 26 -20.91 7.15 4.68
CA LEU A 26 -21.10 5.93 5.49
C LEU A 26 -20.86 6.14 6.98
N GLY A 27 -20.09 7.18 7.35
CA GLY A 27 -19.78 7.50 8.74
C GLY A 27 -18.66 6.63 9.31
N TRP A 28 -18.65 6.48 10.63
CA TRP A 28 -17.66 5.68 11.36
C TRP A 28 -17.97 4.20 11.27
N MET A 29 -17.00 3.42 10.80
CA MET A 29 -17.09 1.96 10.72
C MET A 29 -15.91 1.32 11.42
N ARG A 30 -16.15 0.18 12.05
CA ARG A 30 -15.07 -0.66 12.59
C ARG A 30 -14.41 -1.43 11.46
N TYR A 31 -13.10 -1.58 11.53
CA TYR A 31 -12.34 -2.45 10.63
C TYR A 31 -11.38 -3.32 11.44
N ARG A 32 -10.91 -4.42 10.85
CA ARG A 32 -9.80 -5.18 11.43
C ARG A 32 -8.50 -4.45 11.08
N ASN A 33 -7.84 -3.87 12.07
CA ASN A 33 -6.52 -3.29 11.88
C ASN A 33 -5.49 -4.41 11.64
N SER A 34 -5.17 -4.64 10.37
CA SER A 34 -4.20 -5.67 9.97
C SER A 34 -2.76 -5.17 9.99
N ARG A 35 -2.56 -3.85 9.86
CA ARG A 35 -1.27 -3.17 9.78
C ARG A 35 -1.44 -1.72 10.22
N GLN A 36 -0.52 -1.23 11.05
CA GLN A 36 -0.50 0.18 11.41
C GLN A 36 -0.25 1.05 10.18
N VAL A 37 -1.09 2.07 10.01
CA VAL A 37 -1.00 3.04 8.92
C VAL A 37 -0.03 4.13 9.33
N THR A 38 1.02 4.31 8.54
CA THR A 38 2.06 5.33 8.72
C THR A 38 2.07 6.30 7.53
N GLY A 39 2.50 7.54 7.77
CA GLY A 39 2.51 8.59 6.75
C GLY A 39 1.15 9.27 6.56
N VAL A 40 1.06 10.11 5.53
CA VAL A 40 -0.13 10.91 5.20
C VAL A 40 -1.07 10.12 4.31
N VAL A 41 -2.31 9.92 4.73
CA VAL A 41 -3.32 9.23 3.91
C VAL A 41 -3.67 10.07 2.69
N LYS A 42 -3.46 9.51 1.49
CA LYS A 42 -3.80 10.15 0.22
C LYS A 42 -5.15 9.71 -0.33
N ASN A 43 -5.50 8.45 -0.21
CA ASN A 43 -6.81 7.94 -0.60
C ASN A 43 -7.08 6.58 0.02
N VAL A 44 -8.35 6.18 0.01
CA VAL A 44 -8.80 4.88 0.50
C VAL A 44 -9.71 4.22 -0.52
N THR A 45 -9.52 2.93 -0.74
CA THR A 45 -10.39 2.12 -1.60
C THR A 45 -11.03 1.02 -0.77
N VAL A 46 -12.35 0.94 -0.84
CA VAL A 46 -13.13 -0.15 -0.26
C VAL A 46 -13.51 -1.10 -1.40
N SER A 47 -13.20 -2.38 -1.23
CA SER A 47 -13.42 -3.39 -2.29
C SER A 47 -13.90 -4.70 -1.69
N GLN A 48 -14.77 -5.39 -2.41
CA GLN A 48 -15.22 -6.72 -2.05
C GLN A 48 -14.39 -7.79 -2.77
N SER A 49 -13.93 -8.79 -2.03
CA SER A 49 -13.27 -9.96 -2.57
C SER A 49 -13.55 -11.18 -1.69
N CYS A 50 -13.81 -12.34 -2.30
CA CYS A 50 -14.10 -13.60 -1.60
C CYS A 50 -15.16 -13.45 -0.48
N GLY A 51 -16.24 -12.69 -0.76
CA GLY A 51 -17.34 -12.47 0.20
C GLY A 51 -17.02 -11.52 1.37
N LYS A 52 -15.84 -10.88 1.37
CA LYS A 52 -15.41 -9.96 2.43
C LYS A 52 -15.09 -8.58 1.86
N TRP A 53 -15.27 -7.56 2.69
CA TRP A 53 -14.90 -6.20 2.38
C TRP A 53 -13.51 -5.87 2.94
N TYR A 54 -12.68 -5.26 2.11
CA TYR A 54 -11.33 -4.84 2.45
C TYR A 54 -11.17 -3.35 2.21
N ILE A 55 -10.32 -2.74 3.03
CA ILE A 55 -9.97 -1.33 2.94
C ILE A 55 -8.48 -1.26 2.63
N SER A 56 -8.15 -0.72 1.45
CA SER A 56 -6.77 -0.40 1.08
C SER A 56 -6.55 1.10 1.32
N ILE A 57 -5.51 1.43 2.08
CA ILE A 57 -5.17 2.79 2.50
C ILE A 57 -3.84 3.15 1.86
N GLN A 58 -3.86 4.10 0.93
CA GLN A 58 -2.64 4.58 0.31
C GLN A 58 -2.10 5.74 1.13
N THR A 59 -0.84 5.64 1.55
CA THR A 59 -0.14 6.69 2.28
C THR A 59 1.07 7.20 1.51
N GLU A 60 1.40 8.46 1.76
CA GLU A 60 2.64 9.09 1.35
C GLU A 60 3.56 9.16 2.57
N SER A 61 4.81 8.72 2.39
CA SER A 61 5.85 8.78 3.41
C SER A 61 7.16 9.17 2.76
N GLU A 62 7.92 10.04 3.40
CA GLU A 62 9.32 10.27 3.03
C GLU A 62 10.12 9.01 3.37
N VAL A 63 10.79 8.45 2.37
CA VAL A 63 11.71 7.33 2.54
C VAL A 63 13.10 7.84 2.22
N SER A 64 14.02 7.70 3.17
CA SER A 64 15.42 8.04 2.93
C SER A 64 15.96 7.18 1.79
N THR A 65 16.85 7.75 0.98
CA THR A 65 17.54 6.98 -0.05
C THR A 65 18.27 5.82 0.62
N PRO A 66 18.00 4.56 0.23
CA PRO A 66 18.70 3.44 0.82
C PRO A 66 20.18 3.56 0.45
N VAL A 67 21.02 3.75 1.46
CA VAL A 67 22.47 3.72 1.29
C VAL A 67 22.84 2.26 1.09
N HIS A 68 23.19 1.91 -0.14
CA HIS A 68 23.65 0.57 -0.44
C HIS A 68 25.02 0.35 0.24
N PRO A 69 25.22 -0.73 1.01
CA PRO A 69 26.46 -0.94 1.74
C PRO A 69 27.66 -1.28 0.84
N SER A 70 27.42 -1.66 -0.42
CA SER A 70 28.50 -1.91 -1.38
C SER A 70 28.88 -0.67 -2.19
N ALA A 71 30.18 -0.46 -2.38
CA ALA A 71 30.75 0.52 -3.32
C ALA A 71 30.85 -0.01 -4.76
N SER A 72 30.50 -1.28 -5.01
CA SER A 72 30.47 -1.87 -6.36
C SER A 72 29.09 -1.69 -7.01
N MET A 73 29.10 -1.31 -8.28
CA MET A 73 27.89 -1.18 -9.11
C MET A 73 27.54 -2.56 -9.68
N VAL A 74 26.44 -3.15 -9.22
CA VAL A 74 25.90 -4.41 -9.79
C VAL A 74 24.86 -4.05 -10.84
N GLY A 75 25.11 -4.44 -12.10
CA GLY A 75 24.16 -4.27 -13.20
C GLY A 75 23.06 -5.34 -13.14
N LEU A 76 21.80 -4.91 -13.14
CA LEU A 76 20.63 -5.80 -13.26
C LEU A 76 20.19 -5.81 -14.73
N ASP A 77 20.38 -6.93 -15.42
CA ASP A 77 19.76 -7.20 -16.72
C ASP A 77 18.51 -8.08 -16.52
N ALA A 78 17.35 -7.54 -16.88
CA ALA A 78 16.06 -8.21 -16.75
C ALA A 78 15.53 -8.61 -18.14
N GLY A 79 15.93 -9.79 -18.61
CA GLY A 79 15.46 -10.35 -19.87
C GLY A 79 14.13 -11.10 -19.72
N VAL A 80 13.25 -11.01 -20.71
CA VAL A 80 11.91 -11.66 -20.72
C VAL A 80 11.96 -13.19 -20.52
N ALA A 81 13.11 -13.83 -20.74
CA ALA A 81 13.33 -15.26 -20.51
C ALA A 81 14.04 -15.62 -19.19
N LYS A 82 14.68 -14.67 -18.51
CA LYS A 82 15.38 -14.86 -17.22
C LYS A 82 15.20 -13.62 -16.34
N LEU A 83 14.40 -13.77 -15.29
CA LEU A 83 13.91 -12.67 -14.45
C LEU A 83 15.03 -11.80 -13.82
N ALA A 84 16.20 -12.39 -13.54
CA ALA A 84 17.43 -11.65 -13.24
C ALA A 84 18.63 -12.60 -13.41
N THR A 85 19.70 -12.14 -14.07
CA THR A 85 21.01 -12.81 -14.04
C THR A 85 22.01 -11.87 -13.39
N LEU A 86 22.55 -12.25 -12.24
CA LEU A 86 23.61 -11.52 -11.56
C LEU A 86 24.95 -11.99 -12.16
N SER A 87 25.74 -11.08 -12.70
CA SER A 87 27.13 -11.32 -13.07
C SER A 87 27.98 -10.47 -12.15
N ASP A 88 28.33 -11.04 -11.01
CA ASP A 88 29.46 -10.56 -10.23
C ASP A 88 30.73 -10.96 -10.98
N GLY A 89 31.49 -9.98 -11.46
CA GLY A 89 32.74 -10.24 -12.18
C GLY A 89 33.80 -10.97 -11.33
N THR A 90 33.51 -11.24 -10.04
CA THR A 90 34.16 -12.06 -9.01
C THR A 90 33.19 -12.11 -7.83
#